data_AF-A0A9D8W5G1-F1
#
_entry.id   AF-A0A9D8W5G1-F1
#
_cell.length_a   1.000
_cell.length_b   1.000
_cell.length_c   1.000
_cell.angle_alpha   90.00
_cell.angle_beta   90.00
_cell.angle_gamma   90.00
#
_symmetry.space_group_name_H-M   'P 1'
#
loop_
_entity.id
_entity.type
_entity.pdbx_description
1 polymer ?
#
loop_
_entity_poly.entity_id
_entity_poly.type
_entity_poly.pdbx_seq_one_letter_code
_entity_poly.pdbx_strand_id
1 'polypeptide(L)'
;MQAAAAERERMKISERTIEGLKAARARGQRLGPPIKMTKDKAAAAKASIDAKLATVSEIASTHGVHRSTVYRSLKRLDDAIPS
;
A
#
# COMPACT_ATOMS: atom_id res chain seq x y z
N MET A 1 -42.12 -2.46 14.65
CA MET A 1 -41.40 -3.75 14.65
C MET A 1 -40.40 -3.94 13.50
N GLN A 2 -40.52 -3.25 12.35
CA GLN A 2 -39.63 -3.53 11.20
C GLN A 2 -38.20 -2.97 11.33
N ALA A 3 -37.99 -1.86 12.05
CA ALA A 3 -36.66 -1.25 12.24
C ALA A 3 -35.66 -2.19 12.95
N ALA A 4 -36.09 -2.88 14.01
CA ALA A 4 -35.25 -3.82 14.77
C ALA A 4 -34.91 -5.11 13.98
N ALA A 5 -35.67 -5.45 12.94
CA ALA A 5 -35.33 -6.57 12.05
C ALA A 5 -34.26 -6.17 11.02
N ALA A 6 -34.43 -4.98 10.40
CA ALA A 6 -33.48 -4.46 9.43
C ALA A 6 -32.08 -4.21 10.04
N GLU A 7 -32.02 -3.76 11.29
CA GLU A 7 -30.75 -3.51 11.96
C GLU A 7 -29.97 -4.81 12.22
N ARG A 8 -30.66 -5.87 12.68
CA ARG A 8 -30.05 -7.20 12.90
C ARG A 8 -29.49 -7.81 11.62
N GLU A 9 -30.15 -7.59 10.49
CA GLU A 9 -29.67 -8.08 9.19
C GLU A 9 -28.44 -7.32 8.71
N ARG A 10 -28.39 -5.99 8.91
CA ARG A 10 -27.19 -5.18 8.62
C ARG A 10 -25.99 -5.61 9.46
N MET A 11 -26.20 -5.90 10.75
CA MET A 11 -25.13 -6.42 11.62
C MET A 11 -24.55 -7.71 11.07
N LYS A 12 -25.39 -8.68 10.68
CA LYS A 12 -24.94 -9.96 10.08
C LYS A 12 -24.12 -9.77 8.80
N ILE A 13 -24.48 -8.80 7.94
CA ILE A 13 -23.72 -8.50 6.72
C ILE A 13 -22.35 -7.92 7.05
N SER A 14 -22.29 -7.01 8.04
CA SER A 14 -21.03 -6.43 8.52
C SER A 14 -20.12 -7.49 9.13
N GLU A 15 -20.65 -8.38 9.97
CA GLU A 15 -19.94 -9.49 10.59
C GLU A 15 -19.27 -10.39 9.54
N ARG A 16 -20.03 -10.83 8.53
CA ARG A 16 -19.50 -11.63 7.42
C ARG A 16 -18.40 -10.92 6.64
N THR A 17 -18.53 -9.60 6.46
CA THR A 17 -17.50 -8.79 5.78
C THR A 17 -16.21 -8.76 6.60
N ILE A 18 -16.30 -8.57 7.92
CA ILE A 18 -15.17 -8.58 8.84
C ILE A 18 -14.49 -9.95 8.85
N GLU A 19 -15.27 -11.03 8.91
CA GLU A 19 -14.75 -12.40 8.84
C GLU A 19 -14.04 -12.67 7.52
N GLY A 20 -14.61 -12.24 6.39
CA GLY A 20 -13.98 -12.35 5.07
C GLY A 20 -12.64 -11.59 5.00
N LEU A 21 -12.59 -10.37 5.53
CA LEU A 21 -11.35 -9.58 5.60
C LEU A 21 -10.30 -10.24 6.51
N LYS A 22 -10.71 -10.77 7.66
CA LYS A 22 -9.83 -11.53 8.57
C LYS A 22 -9.25 -12.76 7.87
N ALA A 23 -10.08 -13.54 7.19
CA ALA A 23 -9.64 -14.71 6.44
C ALA A 23 -8.69 -14.35 5.28
N ALA A 24 -8.94 -13.24 4.57
CA ALA A 24 -8.04 -12.74 3.53
C ALA A 24 -6.68 -12.31 4.09
N ARG A 25 -6.65 -11.61 5.24
CA ARG A 25 -5.40 -11.28 5.96
C ARG A 25 -4.64 -12.54 6.38
N ALA A 26 -5.33 -13.54 6.92
CA ALA A 26 -4.73 -14.81 7.35
C ALA A 26 -4.07 -15.56 6.18
N ARG A 27 -4.64 -15.46 4.96
CA ARG A 27 -4.04 -15.98 3.73
C ARG A 27 -2.88 -15.12 3.18
N GLY A 28 -2.50 -14.04 3.86
CA GLY A 28 -1.45 -13.13 3.40
C GLY A 28 -1.88 -12.20 2.25
N GLN A 29 -3.17 -12.10 1.96
CA GLN A 29 -3.65 -11.24 0.88
C GLN A 29 -3.48 -9.76 1.29
N ARG A 30 -2.83 -8.98 0.42
CA ARG A 30 -2.64 -7.55 0.65
C ARG A 30 -3.97 -6.81 0.44
N LEU A 31 -4.57 -6.36 1.53
CA LEU A 31 -5.81 -5.56 1.51
C LEU A 31 -5.49 -4.06 1.35
N GLY A 32 -6.35 -3.34 0.65
CA GLY A 32 -6.23 -1.89 0.42
C GLY A 32 -5.58 -1.53 -0.92
N PRO A 33 -5.41 -0.22 -1.20
CA PRO A 33 -5.03 0.28 -2.51
C PRO A 33 -3.63 -0.19 -2.96
N PRO A 34 -3.41 -0.38 -4.28
CA PRO A 34 -2.11 -0.72 -4.86
C PRO A 34 -1.03 0.27 -4.43
N ILE A 35 0.15 -0.25 -4.04
CA ILE A 35 1.32 0.61 -3.81
C ILE A 35 1.80 1.07 -5.20
N LYS A 36 1.75 2.39 -5.44
CA LYS A 36 2.21 2.99 -6.71
C LYS A 36 3.72 2.82 -6.95
N MET A 37 4.49 2.79 -5.87
CA MET A 37 5.95 2.63 -5.87
C MET A 37 6.33 1.20 -5.44
N THR A 38 6.37 0.27 -6.41
CA THR A 38 6.77 -1.13 -6.18
C THR A 38 8.26 -1.23 -5.83
N LYS A 39 8.71 -2.40 -5.37
CA LYS A 39 10.13 -2.63 -5.05
C LYS A 39 11.04 -2.34 -6.26
N ASP A 40 10.65 -2.80 -7.45
CA ASP A 40 11.44 -2.58 -8.67
C ASP A 40 11.55 -1.10 -9.04
N LYS A 41 10.44 -0.35 -8.89
CA LYS A 41 10.44 1.10 -9.10
C LYS A 41 11.30 1.81 -8.07
N ALA A 42 11.28 1.36 -6.81
CA ALA A 42 12.14 1.92 -5.78
C ALA A 42 13.63 1.64 -6.06
N ALA A 43 13.97 0.44 -6.57
CA ALA A 43 15.34 0.09 -6.96
C ALA A 43 15.83 0.92 -8.15
N ALA A 44 15.01 1.07 -9.19
CA ALA A 44 15.32 1.93 -10.33
C ALA A 44 15.46 3.42 -9.92
N ALA A 45 14.59 3.89 -9.03
CA ALA A 45 14.68 5.23 -8.46
C ALA A 45 15.98 5.42 -7.66
N LYS A 46 16.35 4.46 -6.82
CA LYS A 46 17.61 4.48 -6.05
C LYS A 46 18.83 4.56 -6.98
N ALA A 47 18.90 3.68 -7.97
CA ALA A 47 19.98 3.68 -8.96
C ALA A 47 20.09 5.01 -9.72
N SER A 48 18.96 5.61 -10.08
CA SER A 48 18.92 6.91 -10.78
C SER A 48 19.41 8.07 -9.89
N ILE A 49 19.09 8.03 -8.60
CA ILE A 49 19.56 9.01 -7.61
C ILE A 49 21.07 8.85 -7.37
N ASP A 50 21.54 7.61 -7.17
CA ASP A 50 22.95 7.30 -6.92
C ASP A 50 23.83 7.70 -8.11
N ALA A 51 23.34 7.51 -9.34
CA ALA A 51 23.97 7.97 -10.56
C ALA A 51 23.80 9.48 -10.84
N LYS A 52 23.12 10.22 -9.95
CA LYS A 52 22.79 11.65 -10.09
C LYS A 52 22.05 12.00 -11.40
N LEU A 53 21.28 11.05 -11.95
CA LEU A 53 20.53 11.21 -13.19
C LEU A 53 19.16 11.85 -12.98
N ALA A 54 18.59 11.73 -11.78
CA ALA A 54 17.29 12.32 -11.44
C ALA A 54 17.23 12.71 -9.96
N THR A 55 16.47 13.77 -9.69
CA THR A 55 16.16 14.20 -8.32
C THR A 55 14.93 13.46 -7.78
N VAL A 56 14.80 13.41 -6.45
CA VAL A 56 13.60 12.86 -5.79
C VAL A 56 12.31 13.59 -6.23
N SER A 57 12.41 14.89 -6.57
CA SER A 57 11.26 15.67 -7.02
C SER A 57 10.80 15.25 -8.42
N GLU A 58 11.73 15.03 -9.34
CA GLU A 58 11.42 14.54 -10.69
C GLU A 58 10.81 13.15 -10.63
N ILE A 59 11.43 12.22 -9.87
CA ILE A 59 10.92 10.87 -9.68
C ILE A 59 9.49 10.88 -9.10
N ALA A 60 9.23 11.75 -8.11
CA ALA A 60 7.90 11.92 -7.54
C ALA A 60 6.88 12.37 -8.60
N SER A 61 7.26 13.35 -9.42
CA SER A 61 6.43 13.87 -10.51
C SER A 61 6.14 12.81 -11.57
N THR A 62 7.17 12.10 -12.07
CA THR A 62 7.05 11.03 -13.06
C THR A 62 6.13 9.90 -12.61
N HIS A 63 6.12 9.57 -11.32
CA HIS A 63 5.27 8.52 -10.77
C HIS A 63 3.92 9.02 -10.24
N GLY A 64 3.64 10.33 -10.30
CA GLY A 64 2.40 10.91 -9.79
C GLY A 64 2.19 10.64 -8.30
N VAL A 65 3.26 10.74 -7.51
CA VAL A 65 3.27 10.51 -6.05
C VAL A 65 3.91 11.70 -5.33
N HIS A 66 3.63 11.84 -4.04
CA HIS A 66 4.32 12.81 -3.22
C HIS A 66 5.76 12.35 -2.89
N ARG A 67 6.70 13.29 -2.71
CA ARG A 67 8.11 13.01 -2.35
C ARG A 67 8.26 12.08 -1.14
N SER A 68 7.38 12.21 -0.14
CA SER A 68 7.37 11.33 1.04
C SER A 68 7.09 9.86 0.70
N THR A 69 6.38 9.57 -0.39
CA THR A 69 6.17 8.21 -0.88
C THR A 69 7.45 7.64 -1.47
N VAL A 70 8.23 8.47 -2.18
CA VAL A 70 9.54 8.07 -2.73
C VAL A 70 10.49 7.72 -1.57
N TYR A 71 10.68 8.63 -0.61
CA TYR A 71 11.54 8.38 0.56
C TYR A 71 11.13 7.13 1.35
N ARG A 72 9.83 6.93 1.61
CA ARG A 72 9.34 5.74 2.31
C ARG A 72 9.65 4.46 1.52
N SER A 73 9.62 4.52 0.21
CA SER A 73 9.88 3.37 -0.66
C SER A 73 11.38 3.05 -0.72
N LEU A 74 12.23 4.07 -0.75
CA LEU A 74 13.68 3.92 -0.64
C LEU A 74 14.06 3.31 0.72
N LYS A 75 13.52 3.84 1.82
CA LYS A 75 13.76 3.27 3.15
C LYS A 75 13.34 1.80 3.25
N ARG A 76 12.16 1.46 2.72
CA ARG A 76 11.69 0.05 2.69
C ARG A 76 12.56 -0.85 1.83
N LEU A 77 13.21 -0.30 0.80
CA LEU A 77 14.15 -1.04 -0.03
C LEU A 77 15.44 -1.32 0.76
N ASP A 78 15.95 -0.33 1.48
CA ASP A 78 17.14 -0.47 2.34
C ASP A 78 16.88 -1.44 3.49
N ASP A 79 15.73 -1.35 4.17
CA ASP A 79 15.34 -2.25 5.25
C ASP A 79 15.18 -3.72 4.78
N ALA A 80 14.98 -3.95 3.47
CA ALA A 80 14.75 -5.27 2.88
C ALA A 80 16.03 -5.93 2.33
N ILE A 81 17.12 -5.19 2.18
CA ILE A 81 18.43 -5.71 1.77
C ILE A 81 19.39 -5.38 2.92
N PRO A 82 19.64 -6.33 3.85
CA PRO A 82 20.66 -6.13 4.87
C PRO A 82 22.01 -5.89 4.19
N SER A 83 22.70 -4.84 4.62
CA SER A 83 24.07 -4.53 4.21
C SER A 83 25.03 -5.68 4.49
#